data_AF-A0A1Y2DWC0-F1
#
_entry.id   AF-A0A1Y2DWC0-F1
#
_cell.length_a   1.000
_cell.length_b   1.000
_cell.length_c   1.000
_cell.angle_alpha   90.00
_cell.angle_beta   90.00
_cell.angle_gamma   90.00
#
_symmetry.space_group_name_H-M   'P 1'
#
loop_
_entity.id
_entity.type
_entity.pdbx_description
1 polymer ?
#
loop_
_entity_poly.entity_id
_entity_poly.type
_entity_poly.pdbx_seq_one_letter_code
_entity_poly.pdbx_strand_id
1 'polypeptide(L)'
;MRLRLAKAADRPQYYEAHGTGTLAGDPIEAEAIQAVIFRQGFDHAEDKTLLVGSINTVIGHLKRIAVLAGMLKASLAIQHSLVPPNLHFVQLGPKIKPLHGHMRVPKAETS
;
A
#
# COMPACT_ATOMS: atom_id res chain seq x y z
N MET A 1 7.40 -8.76 0.24
CA MET A 1 8.16 -8.09 1.33
C MET A 1 7.59 -8.50 2.67
N ARG A 2 8.40 -8.69 3.73
CA ARG A 2 7.94 -9.29 5.01
C ARG A 2 7.38 -8.24 5.99
N LEU A 3 6.28 -8.55 6.68
CA LEU A 3 5.73 -7.74 7.77
C LEU A 3 6.44 -8.07 9.09
N ARG A 4 6.60 -7.07 9.97
CA ARG A 4 7.07 -7.26 11.35
C ARG A 4 5.98 -6.77 12.29
N LEU A 5 5.22 -7.68 12.86
CA LEU A 5 4.10 -7.32 13.73
C LEU A 5 4.63 -6.53 14.95
N ALA A 6 4.42 -5.22 14.92
CA ALA A 6 4.90 -4.27 15.92
C ALA A 6 3.81 -3.95 16.96
N LYS A 7 4.10 -3.08 17.94
CA LYS A 7 3.13 -2.66 18.95
C LYS A 7 2.01 -1.86 18.28
N ALA A 8 0.78 -1.97 18.80
CA ALA A 8 -0.39 -1.28 18.25
C ALA A 8 -0.30 0.26 18.26
N ALA A 9 0.67 0.84 18.97
CA ALA A 9 0.94 2.27 19.00
C ALA A 9 1.75 2.78 17.78
N ASP A 10 2.30 1.87 16.97
CA ASP A 10 3.13 2.22 15.82
C ASP A 10 2.32 2.45 14.54
N ARG A 11 2.92 3.17 13.59
CA ARG A 11 2.40 3.40 12.24
C ARG A 11 2.18 2.06 11.50
N PRO A 12 1.12 1.90 10.70
CA PRO A 12 0.92 0.68 9.92
C PRO A 12 2.09 0.45 8.95
N GLN A 13 2.48 -0.81 8.81
CA GLN A 13 3.51 -1.24 7.85
C GLN A 13 2.96 -1.47 6.45
N TYR A 14 1.65 -1.71 6.33
CA TYR A 14 0.97 -2.02 5.09
C TYR A 14 -0.33 -1.24 4.94
N TYR A 15 -0.58 -0.76 3.73
CA TYR A 15 -1.83 -0.11 3.32
C TYR A 15 -2.36 -0.81 2.06
N GLU A 16 -3.54 -1.43 2.19
CA GLU A 16 -4.30 -1.94 1.05
C GLU A 16 -5.10 -0.78 0.44
N ALA A 17 -4.55 -0.21 -0.62
CA ALA A 17 -5.13 0.93 -1.33
C ALA A 17 -6.35 0.53 -2.16
N HIS A 18 -7.25 1.50 -2.33
CA HIS A 18 -8.31 1.44 -3.31
C HIS A 18 -7.70 1.29 -4.72
N GLY A 19 -6.69 2.08 -5.06
CA GLY A 19 -5.79 1.82 -6.19
C GLY A 19 -6.53 1.54 -7.51
N THR A 20 -7.41 2.45 -7.93
CA THR A 20 -8.20 2.30 -9.16
C THR A 20 -7.39 2.47 -10.43
N GLY A 21 -6.14 2.93 -10.34
CA GLY A 21 -5.29 3.18 -11.50
C GLY A 21 -5.68 4.46 -12.23
N THR A 22 -6.39 5.38 -11.57
CA THR A 22 -6.92 6.58 -12.22
C THR A 22 -5.95 7.75 -12.07
N LEU A 23 -5.78 8.54 -13.13
CA LEU A 23 -4.87 9.70 -13.13
C LEU A 23 -5.25 10.80 -12.13
N ALA A 24 -6.52 10.84 -11.72
CA ALA A 24 -7.04 11.81 -10.75
C ALA A 24 -7.15 11.23 -9.33
N GLY A 25 -7.60 9.98 -9.18
CA GLY A 25 -7.86 9.38 -7.86
C GLY A 25 -6.59 8.91 -7.15
N ASP A 26 -5.66 8.28 -7.86
CA ASP A 26 -4.46 7.72 -7.23
C ASP A 26 -3.57 8.80 -6.57
N PRO A 27 -3.39 10.01 -7.15
CA PRO A 27 -2.73 11.12 -6.45
C PRO A 27 -3.45 11.56 -5.17
N ILE A 28 -4.79 11.66 -5.18
CA ILE A 28 -5.58 12.05 -4.01
C ILE A 28 -5.42 11.02 -2.89
N GLU A 29 -5.44 9.73 -3.22
CA GLU A 29 -5.21 8.66 -2.25
C GLU A 29 -3.80 8.74 -1.66
N ALA A 30 -2.77 8.98 -2.49
CA ALA A 30 -1.39 9.14 -2.03
C ALA A 30 -1.21 10.36 -1.10
N GLU A 31 -1.82 11.50 -1.42
CA GLU A 31 -1.82 12.70 -0.58
C GLU A 31 -2.48 12.44 0.78
N ALA A 32 -3.63 11.76 0.78
CA ALA A 32 -4.34 11.41 2.02
C ALA A 32 -3.50 10.47 2.90
N ILE A 33 -2.84 9.47 2.31
CA ILE A 33 -1.91 8.59 3.02
C ILE A 33 -0.78 9.42 3.64
N GLN A 34 -0.17 10.33 2.88
CA GLN A 34 0.90 11.18 3.38
C GLN A 34 0.46 12.04 4.57
N ALA A 35 -0.70 12.70 4.44
CA ALA A 35 -1.23 13.61 5.45
C ALA A 35 -1.62 12.91 6.76
N VAL A 36 -2.12 11.68 6.69
CA VAL A 36 -2.63 10.94 7.86
C VAL A 36 -1.57 10.03 8.47
N ILE A 37 -0.89 9.23 7.64
CA ILE A 37 0.00 8.16 8.11
C ILE A 37 1.39 8.71 8.48
N PHE A 38 1.83 9.79 7.85
CA PHE A 38 3.14 10.39 8.10
C PHE A 38 3.09 11.73 8.85
N ARG A 39 1.98 11.98 9.56
CA ARG A 39 1.87 13.13 10.46
C ARG A 39 2.86 12.99 11.62
N GLN A 40 3.38 14.12 12.11
CA GLN A 40 4.28 14.19 13.27
C GLN A 40 3.67 13.46 14.48
N GLY A 41 4.47 12.62 15.15
CA GLY A 41 4.05 11.78 16.28
C GLY A 41 4.18 10.26 16.08
N PHE A 42 4.41 9.81 14.84
CA PHE A 42 4.68 8.40 14.49
C PHE A 42 6.18 8.12 14.23
N ASP A 43 7.07 8.95 14.79
CA ASP A 43 8.53 8.91 14.56
C ASP A 43 9.25 7.70 15.17
N HIS A 44 8.53 6.87 15.95
CA HIS A 44 9.07 5.67 16.60
C HIS A 44 9.07 4.42 15.71
N ALA A 45 8.49 4.48 14.52
CA ALA A 45 8.50 3.34 13.61
C ALA A 45 9.94 3.07 13.10
N GLU A 46 10.52 1.95 13.53
CA GLU A 46 11.84 1.48 13.05
C GLU A 46 11.90 1.38 11.52
N ASP A 47 10.76 1.11 10.90
CA ASP A 47 10.61 1.09 9.44
C ASP A 47 9.94 2.38 8.96
N LYS A 48 10.72 3.24 8.31
CA LYS A 48 10.23 4.52 7.75
C LYS A 48 9.43 4.32 6.46
N THR A 49 9.34 3.11 5.93
CA THR A 49 8.64 2.82 4.68
C THR A 49 7.26 2.21 4.94
N LEU A 50 6.21 2.76 4.34
CA LEU A 50 4.89 2.15 4.23
C LEU A 50 4.83 1.30 2.98
N LEU A 51 4.46 0.02 3.10
CA LEU A 51 4.11 -0.78 1.94
C LEU A 51 2.72 -0.42 1.46
N VAL A 52 2.57 -0.16 0.17
CA VAL A 52 1.28 0.15 -0.46
C VAL A 52 1.01 -0.87 -1.55
N GLY A 53 -0.17 -1.48 -1.54
CA GLY A 53 -0.59 -2.37 -2.60
C GLY A 53 -2.09 -2.34 -2.82
N SER A 54 -2.54 -2.85 -3.96
CA SER A 54 -3.97 -2.96 -4.27
C SER A 54 -4.27 -4.28 -4.96
N ILE A 55 -5.29 -4.98 -4.49
CA ILE A 55 -5.82 -6.23 -5.06
C ILE A 55 -6.37 -6.01 -6.47
N ASN A 56 -6.81 -4.78 -6.78
CA ASN A 56 -7.36 -4.43 -8.08
C ASN A 56 -6.33 -4.60 -9.22
N THR A 57 -5.04 -4.64 -8.90
CA THR A 57 -3.98 -4.95 -9.86
C THR A 57 -4.04 -6.39 -10.39
N VAL A 58 -4.69 -7.30 -9.66
CA VAL A 58 -4.81 -8.73 -10.01
C VAL A 58 -6.21 -9.04 -10.54
N ILE A 59 -7.25 -8.54 -9.87
CA ILE A 59 -8.65 -8.93 -10.16
C ILE A 59 -9.46 -7.87 -10.92
N GLY A 60 -8.87 -6.70 -11.20
CA GLY A 60 -9.57 -5.55 -11.74
C GLY A 60 -10.49 -4.87 -10.71
N HIS A 61 -11.15 -3.78 -11.11
CA HIS A 61 -12.00 -3.01 -10.20
C HIS A 61 -13.42 -3.61 -10.10
N LEU A 62 -13.60 -4.60 -9.23
CA LEU A 62 -14.87 -5.32 -9.06
C LEU A 62 -15.86 -4.63 -8.10
N LYS A 63 -15.83 -3.28 -8.02
CA LYS A 63 -16.69 -2.46 -7.17
C LYS A 63 -16.71 -2.96 -5.72
N ARG A 64 -17.87 -3.40 -5.20
CA ARG A 64 -18.06 -3.87 -3.81
C ARG A 64 -17.23 -5.11 -3.47
N ILE A 65 -16.91 -5.95 -4.47
CA ILE A 65 -16.12 -7.17 -4.26
C ILE A 65 -14.65 -6.82 -4.00
N ALA A 66 -14.15 -5.71 -4.54
CA ALA A 66 -12.77 -5.26 -4.34
C ALA A 66 -12.44 -5.04 -2.85
N VAL A 67 -13.41 -4.54 -2.07
CA VAL A 67 -13.23 -4.32 -0.62
C VAL A 67 -13.02 -5.64 0.11
N LEU A 68 -13.88 -6.63 -0.13
CA LEU A 68 -13.78 -7.94 0.51
C LEU A 68 -12.49 -8.67 0.11
N ALA A 69 -12.12 -8.59 -1.17
CA ALA A 69 -10.89 -9.17 -1.67
C ALA A 69 -9.65 -8.47 -1.06
N GLY A 70 -9.70 -7.16 -0.87
CA GLY A 70 -8.65 -6.39 -0.20
C GLY A 70 -8.50 -6.78 1.27
N MET A 71 -9.61 -6.94 2.00
CA MET A 71 -9.60 -7.43 3.38
C MET A 71 -9.01 -8.84 3.49
N LEU A 72 -9.40 -9.74 2.58
CA LEU A 72 -8.85 -11.09 2.52
C LEU A 72 -7.35 -11.06 2.25
N LYS A 73 -6.89 -10.26 1.28
CA LYS A 73 -5.46 -10.08 0.97
C LYS A 73 -4.69 -9.53 2.17
N ALA A 74 -5.22 -8.53 2.88
CA ALA A 74 -4.58 -7.98 4.07
C ALA A 74 -4.48 -9.02 5.19
N SER A 75 -5.53 -9.80 5.43
CA SER A 75 -5.54 -10.90 6.41
C SER A 75 -4.47 -11.95 6.07
N LEU A 76 -4.43 -12.39 4.81
CA LEU A 76 -3.42 -13.33 4.32
C LEU A 76 -2.00 -12.75 4.42
N ALA A 77 -1.82 -11.46 4.15
CA ALA A 77 -0.53 -10.81 4.27
C ALA A 77 -0.02 -10.83 5.72
N ILE A 78 -0.90 -10.62 6.70
CA ILE A 78 -0.58 -10.75 8.13
C ILE A 78 -0.27 -12.20 8.47
N GLN A 79 -1.15 -13.15 8.09
CA GLN A 79 -1.01 -14.57 8.38
C GLN A 79 0.31 -15.14 7.87
N HIS A 80 0.71 -14.76 6.65
CA HIS A 80 1.97 -15.20 6.03
C HIS A 80 3.14 -14.25 6.32
N SER A 81 2.90 -13.18 7.07
CA SER A 81 3.86 -12.08 7.29
C SER A 81 4.49 -11.59 5.98
N LEU A 82 3.75 -11.59 4.88
CA LEU A 82 4.26 -11.31 3.53
C LEU A 82 3.26 -10.47 2.74
N VAL A 83 3.69 -9.31 2.26
CA VAL A 83 2.93 -8.51 1.30
C VAL A 83 3.27 -9.00 -0.13
N PRO A 84 2.27 -9.47 -0.90
CA PRO A 84 2.46 -9.90 -2.28
C PRO A 84 2.73 -8.72 -3.22
N PRO A 85 3.36 -8.95 -4.38
CA PRO A 85 3.62 -7.91 -5.37
C PRO A 85 2.35 -7.37 -6.02
N ASN A 86 2.40 -6.12 -6.48
CA ASN A 86 1.38 -5.54 -7.35
C ASN A 86 1.64 -5.96 -8.79
N LEU A 87 0.68 -6.66 -9.39
CA LEU A 87 0.80 -7.14 -10.76
C LEU A 87 0.70 -5.96 -11.74
N HIS A 88 1.44 -6.02 -12.86
CA HIS A 88 1.47 -4.96 -13.90
C HIS A 88 1.97 -3.58 -13.43
N PHE A 89 2.45 -3.44 -12.20
CA PHE A 89 3.00 -2.18 -11.71
C PHE A 89 4.43 -1.96 -12.22
N VAL A 90 4.60 -1.03 -13.16
CA VAL A 90 5.91 -0.68 -13.73
C VAL A 90 6.52 0.51 -13.01
N GLN A 91 5.81 1.64 -12.96
CA GLN A 91 6.27 2.88 -12.35
C GLN A 91 5.11 3.71 -11.80
N LEU A 92 5.41 4.52 -10.80
CA LEU A 92 4.47 5.52 -10.30
C LEU A 92 4.22 6.60 -11.36
N GLY A 93 2.98 7.08 -11.41
CA GLY A 93 2.64 8.26 -12.17
C GLY A 93 3.40 9.50 -11.69
N PRO A 94 3.61 10.50 -12.57
CA PRO A 94 4.43 11.68 -12.26
C PRO A 94 3.89 12.51 -11.08
N LYS A 95 2.57 12.49 -10.85
CA LYS A 95 1.93 13.16 -9.71
C LYS A 95 2.12 12.44 -8.38
N ILE A 96 2.41 11.13 -8.39
CA ILE A 96 2.54 10.30 -7.19
C ILE A 96 4.02 10.17 -6.78
N LYS A 97 4.94 10.20 -7.75
CA LYS A 97 6.39 10.13 -7.51
C LYS A 97 6.89 11.05 -6.37
N PRO A 98 6.47 12.34 -6.29
CA PRO A 98 6.93 13.24 -5.22
C PRO A 98 6.40 12.87 -3.83
N LEU A 99 5.25 12.21 -3.77
CA LEU A 99 4.53 11.88 -2.53
C LEU A 99 5.03 10.57 -1.91
N HIS A 100 5.78 9.77 -2.69
CA HIS A 100 6.13 8.40 -2.36
C HIS A 100 7.46 8.26 -1.59
N GLY A 101 8.04 9.36 -1.08
CA GLY A 101 9.33 9.33 -0.37
C GLY A 101 9.41 8.33 0.79
N HIS A 102 8.28 8.06 1.44
CA HIS A 102 8.15 7.06 2.51
C HIS A 102 7.23 5.90 2.16
N MET A 103 6.74 5.82 0.92
CA MET A 103 5.89 4.73 0.46
C MET A 103 6.71 3.78 -0.41
N ARG A 104 6.26 2.53 -0.52
CA ARG A 104 6.84 1.54 -1.41
C ARG A 104 5.78 0.61 -1.93
N VAL A 105 5.65 0.55 -3.26
CA VAL A 105 4.80 -0.43 -3.94
C VAL A 105 5.62 -1.70 -4.23
N PRO A 106 5.29 -2.86 -3.61
CA PRO A 106 5.99 -4.11 -3.90
C PRO A 106 5.82 -4.50 -5.37
N LYS A 107 6.94 -4.83 -6.03
CA LYS A 107 7.00 -5.31 -7.41
C LYS A 107 7.25 -6.80 -7.42
N ALA A 108 6.75 -7.49 -8.45
CA ALA A 108 7.18 -8.85 -8.72
C ALA A 108 8.68 -8.79 -9.09
N GLU A 109 9.48 -9.70 -8.56
CA GLU A 109 10.86 -9.86 -9.03
C GLU A 109 10.77 -10.36 -10.47
N THR A 110 11.17 -9.53 -11.43
CA THR A 110 11.50 -10.00 -12.77
C THR A 110 12.71 -10.90 -12.64
N SER A 111 12.51 -12.21 -12.82
CA SER A 111 13.59 -13.15 -13.14
C SER A 111 14.26 -12.77 -14.46
#